data_AF-A0A9W7GVH7-F1
#
_entry.id   AF-A0A9W7GVH7-F1
#
_cell.length_a   1.000
_cell.length_b   1.000
_cell.length_c   1.000
_cell.angle_alpha   90.00
_cell.angle_beta   90.00
_cell.angle_gamma   90.00
#
_symmetry.space_group_name_H-M   'P 1'
#
loop_
_entity.id
_entity.type
_entity.pdbx_description
1 polymer ?
#
loop_
_entity_poly.entity_id
_entity_poly.type
_entity_poly.pdbx_seq_one_letter_code
_entity_poly.pdbx_strand_id
1 'polypeptide(L)'
;MILAFTYLHVCLSFSLVVHKSILDVMLDYNNKLAQLRAGKSSKSKFLIAKFKSEDSLNGWKVRQGTYFQDVIASKYDGGMDAKFEFTETGQAVFSGYVFTRGGYVELSKKLSLPLGSTLDRYGGLVLYLGGNGGSYVIIPEAGPSADTTQSKLYFFRINTKVGFCRVRVPFSSFRPVKPDDPPLDAFLVHTLTIRFEPRRRRPIEGSAGMKQDPRSFKLIFEYIKALHTGQETYFILVSCTGLGVKPNRREQVLKAKRASEDSLRRSGLGYTVIRPGPLMEEPGDQRALIFVDQGNKISQGISCADVADICVKALHDSTTRNKSFNVGNIVTQNFIPSMAALTET
;
A
#
# COMPACT_ATOMS: atom_id res chain seq x y z
N MET A 1 -13.46 -15.78 -7.82
CA MET A 1 -12.24 -15.77 -8.66
C MET A 1 -12.65 -15.25 -10.02
N ILE A 2 -12.12 -14.11 -10.47
CA ILE A 2 -12.48 -13.53 -11.76
C ILE A 2 -11.18 -13.11 -12.44
N LEU A 3 -10.79 -13.81 -13.50
CA LEU A 3 -9.81 -13.30 -14.46
C LEU A 3 -10.56 -12.33 -15.38
N ALA A 4 -10.27 -11.03 -15.27
CA ALA A 4 -10.73 -10.06 -16.26
C ALA A 4 -9.77 -10.12 -17.46
N PHE A 5 -9.95 -11.10 -18.35
CA PHE A 5 -9.37 -11.04 -19.69
C PHE A 5 -10.14 -9.99 -20.49
N THR A 6 -9.62 -8.76 -20.52
CA THR A 6 -10.11 -7.78 -21.49
C THR A 6 -9.54 -8.16 -22.85
N TYR A 7 -10.38 -8.80 -23.69
CA TYR A 7 -10.10 -9.05 -25.10
C TYR A 7 -9.62 -7.75 -25.80
N LEU A 8 -8.56 -7.90 -26.57
CA LEU A 8 -7.55 -6.88 -26.83
C LEU A 8 -7.93 -5.79 -27.85
N HIS A 9 -9.11 -5.82 -28.48
CA HIS A 9 -9.40 -4.92 -29.62
C HIS A 9 -10.37 -3.75 -29.35
N VAL A 10 -11.04 -3.68 -28.19
CA VAL A 10 -12.10 -2.68 -27.91
C VAL A 10 -11.86 -1.87 -26.62
N CYS A 11 -10.68 -1.99 -26.00
CA CYS A 11 -10.46 -1.55 -24.61
C CYS A 11 -10.23 -0.05 -24.39
N LEU A 12 -10.48 0.81 -25.37
CA LEU A 12 -10.10 2.23 -25.29
C LEU A 12 -11.17 3.16 -24.71
N SER A 13 -12.41 2.68 -24.51
CA SER A 13 -13.51 3.51 -23.99
C SER A 13 -14.23 2.91 -22.76
N PHE A 14 -14.07 1.62 -22.48
CA PHE A 14 -14.87 0.89 -21.47
C PHE A 14 -14.17 0.68 -20.10
N SER A 15 -12.90 1.04 -19.95
CA SER A 15 -12.02 0.38 -18.97
C SER A 15 -11.96 1.01 -17.55
N LEU A 16 -12.52 2.19 -17.29
CA LEU A 16 -12.40 2.84 -15.97
C LEU A 16 -13.66 2.74 -15.10
N VAL A 17 -14.83 2.99 -15.68
CA VAL A 17 -16.11 2.96 -14.96
C VAL A 17 -16.46 1.52 -14.59
N VAL A 18 -16.34 0.57 -15.52
CA VAL A 18 -16.62 -0.85 -15.28
C VAL A 18 -15.66 -1.43 -14.25
N HIS A 19 -14.37 -1.08 -14.29
CA HIS A 19 -13.40 -1.55 -13.29
C HIS A 19 -13.73 -1.05 -11.89
N LYS A 20 -14.07 0.24 -11.74
CA LYS A 20 -14.42 0.80 -10.44
C LYS A 20 -15.70 0.16 -9.90
N SER A 21 -16.74 0.02 -10.72
CA SER A 21 -18.00 -0.61 -10.32
C SER A 21 -17.81 -2.08 -9.91
N ILE A 22 -17.00 -2.86 -10.65
CA ILE A 22 -16.69 -4.25 -10.27
C ILE A 22 -15.95 -4.31 -8.94
N LEU A 23 -14.97 -3.43 -8.73
CA LEU A 23 -14.24 -3.34 -7.47
C LEU A 23 -15.19 -3.00 -6.31
N ASP A 24 -16.07 -2.02 -6.50
CA ASP A 24 -17.03 -1.60 -5.49
C ASP A 24 -18.03 -2.71 -5.15
N VAL A 25 -18.59 -3.41 -6.16
CA VAL A 25 -19.50 -4.55 -5.97
C VAL A 25 -18.81 -5.71 -5.23
N MET A 26 -17.57 -6.03 -5.58
CA MET A 26 -16.83 -7.10 -4.90
C MET A 26 -16.42 -6.69 -3.49
N LEU A 27 -16.16 -5.40 -3.26
CA LEU A 27 -15.96 -4.87 -1.93
C LEU A 27 -17.22 -5.02 -1.09
N ASP A 28 -18.38 -4.72 -1.68
CA ASP A 28 -19.67 -4.83 -1.01
C ASP A 28 -20.02 -6.29 -0.72
N TYR A 29 -19.78 -7.20 -1.67
CA TYR A 29 -19.90 -8.64 -1.47
C TYR A 29 -18.99 -9.13 -0.32
N ASN A 30 -17.74 -8.68 -0.28
CA ASN A 30 -16.82 -9.00 0.80
C ASN A 30 -17.26 -8.41 2.14
N ASN A 31 -17.81 -7.20 2.15
CA ASN A 31 -18.36 -6.59 3.35
C ASN A 31 -19.57 -7.37 3.85
N LYS A 32 -20.47 -7.79 2.95
CA LYS A 32 -21.63 -8.64 3.26
C LYS A 32 -21.21 -10.00 3.81
N LEU A 33 -20.24 -10.66 3.17
CA LEU A 33 -19.64 -11.89 3.71
C LEU A 33 -18.98 -11.67 5.07
N ALA A 34 -18.29 -10.55 5.27
CA ALA A 34 -17.67 -10.21 6.55
C ALA A 34 -18.72 -9.95 7.64
N GLN A 35 -19.85 -9.31 7.31
CA GLN A 35 -20.98 -9.12 8.21
C GLN A 35 -21.64 -10.45 8.59
N LEU A 36 -21.86 -11.35 7.62
CA LEU A 36 -22.40 -12.70 7.86
C LEU A 36 -21.48 -13.56 8.75
N ARG A 37 -20.17 -13.30 8.71
CA ARG A 37 -19.14 -14.00 9.51
C ARG A 37 -18.86 -13.34 10.85
N ALA A 38 -19.43 -12.17 11.13
CA ALA A 38 -19.13 -11.39 12.33
C ALA A 38 -19.49 -12.17 13.60
N GLY A 39 -18.50 -12.41 14.46
CA GLY A 39 -18.67 -13.09 15.75
C GLY A 39 -18.72 -14.63 15.72
N LYS A 40 -18.70 -15.28 14.54
CA LYS A 40 -18.85 -16.75 14.44
C LYS A 40 -17.70 -17.49 13.74
N SER A 41 -16.75 -16.79 13.13
CA SER A 41 -15.69 -17.43 12.33
C SER A 41 -14.29 -16.88 12.64
N SER A 42 -13.32 -17.80 12.70
CA SER A 42 -11.87 -17.53 12.75
C SER A 42 -11.36 -16.69 11.57
N LYS A 43 -12.13 -16.54 10.48
CA LYS A 43 -11.79 -15.75 9.29
C LYS A 43 -12.26 -14.28 9.34
N SER A 44 -12.76 -13.79 10.47
CA SER A 44 -13.25 -12.41 10.59
C SER A 44 -12.11 -11.40 10.81
N LYS A 45 -12.26 -10.18 10.25
CA LYS A 45 -11.27 -9.09 10.43
C LYS A 45 -11.26 -8.68 11.90
N PHE A 46 -10.08 -8.65 12.51
CA PHE A 46 -9.94 -8.20 13.89
C PHE A 46 -9.89 -6.68 13.95
N LEU A 47 -10.77 -6.09 14.75
CA LEU A 47 -10.86 -4.65 14.89
C LEU A 47 -9.83 -4.18 15.92
N ILE A 48 -8.79 -3.47 15.48
CA ILE A 48 -7.78 -2.90 16.38
C ILE A 48 -8.26 -1.58 16.95
N ALA A 49 -8.77 -0.69 16.09
CA ALA A 49 -9.30 0.59 16.49
C ALA A 49 -10.44 0.99 15.55
N LYS A 50 -11.49 1.58 16.12
CA LYS A 50 -12.56 2.23 15.37
C LYS A 50 -12.81 3.58 16.01
N PHE A 51 -12.82 4.61 15.20
CA PHE A 51 -12.92 5.99 15.69
C PHE A 51 -14.35 6.47 15.49
N LYS A 52 -15.17 6.26 16.52
CA LYS A 52 -16.60 6.60 16.51
C LYS A 52 -17.01 7.56 17.62
N SER A 53 -16.23 7.61 18.69
CA SER A 53 -16.44 8.47 19.84
C SER A 53 -15.11 9.04 20.31
N GLU A 54 -15.18 10.05 21.16
CA GLU A 54 -14.01 10.65 21.82
C GLU A 54 -13.22 9.61 22.63
N ASP A 55 -13.90 8.66 23.27
CA ASP A 55 -13.25 7.55 23.98
C ASP A 55 -12.32 6.71 23.09
N SER A 56 -12.55 6.69 21.77
CA SER A 56 -11.69 5.99 20.82
C SER A 56 -10.29 6.60 20.73
N LEU A 57 -10.13 7.87 21.14
CA LEU A 57 -8.85 8.57 21.20
C LEU A 57 -8.03 8.14 22.42
N ASN A 58 -8.66 7.53 23.44
CA ASN A 58 -7.96 7.13 24.66
C ASN A 58 -6.78 6.19 24.36
N GLY A 59 -5.63 6.49 24.97
CA GLY A 59 -4.38 5.76 24.80
C GLY A 59 -3.56 6.12 23.55
N TRP A 60 -4.08 6.96 22.65
CA TRP A 60 -3.27 7.56 21.59
C TRP A 60 -2.50 8.76 22.14
N LYS A 61 -1.19 8.79 21.90
CA LYS A 61 -0.29 9.86 22.35
C LYS A 61 0.35 10.52 21.14
N VAL A 62 0.21 11.85 21.07
CA VAL A 62 0.94 12.66 20.09
C VAL A 62 2.33 12.94 20.63
N ARG A 63 3.35 12.72 19.81
CA ARG A 63 4.75 13.05 20.09
C ARG A 63 5.31 13.88 18.96
N GLN A 64 6.29 14.70 19.28
CA GLN A 64 7.02 15.52 18.32
C GLN A 64 8.51 15.18 18.46
N GLY A 65 9.25 15.21 17.37
CA GLY A 65 10.67 14.91 17.38
C GLY A 65 11.40 15.56 16.21
N THR A 66 12.72 15.66 16.31
CA THR A 66 13.58 16.13 15.23
C THR A 66 14.73 15.14 15.03
N TYR A 67 15.11 14.87 13.77
CA TYR A 67 16.31 14.09 13.48
C TYR A 67 17.59 14.88 13.73
N PHE A 68 17.52 16.21 13.62
CA PHE A 68 18.64 17.12 13.83
C PHE A 68 18.28 18.10 14.94
N GLN A 69 19.20 18.31 15.86
CA GLN A 69 19.11 19.35 16.87
C GLN A 69 19.67 20.63 16.26
N ASP A 70 18.89 21.27 15.40
CA ASP A 70 19.28 22.54 14.78
C ASP A 70 19.25 23.64 15.86
N VAL A 71 20.43 24.02 16.38
CA VAL A 71 20.63 25.06 17.40
C VAL A 71 20.02 26.41 16.99
N ILE A 72 19.83 26.62 15.69
CA ILE A 72 19.23 27.83 15.10
C ILE A 72 17.69 27.72 15.08
N ALA A 73 17.13 26.53 14.82
CA ALA A 73 15.69 26.33 14.82
C ALA A 73 15.08 26.28 16.22
N SER A 74 15.89 26.07 17.27
CA SER A 74 15.46 26.26 18.66
C SER A 74 15.47 27.73 19.10
N LYS A 75 16.14 28.64 18.37
CA LYS A 75 16.21 30.07 18.67
C LYS A 75 15.11 30.90 18.01
N TYR A 76 14.54 30.41 16.92
CA TYR A 76 13.39 31.01 16.25
C TYR A 76 12.20 30.07 16.45
N ASP A 77 11.02 30.61 16.70
CA ASP A 77 9.77 29.94 17.09
C ASP A 77 9.16 29.02 15.98
N GLY A 78 10.00 28.25 15.29
CA GLY A 78 9.63 27.26 14.28
C GLY A 78 9.10 25.99 14.92
N GLY A 79 8.18 26.14 15.88
CA GLY A 79 7.57 25.06 16.64
C GLY A 79 6.87 24.03 15.76
N MET A 80 6.75 22.81 16.26
CA MET A 80 5.90 21.79 15.66
C MET A 80 4.56 21.82 16.40
N ASP A 81 3.45 21.84 15.67
CA ASP A 81 2.12 21.66 16.25
C ASP A 81 1.50 20.39 15.69
N ALA A 82 0.93 19.57 16.55
CA ALA A 82 0.23 18.37 16.18
C ALA A 82 -0.83 18.07 17.24
N LYS A 83 -2.05 17.86 16.78
CA LYS A 83 -3.21 17.58 17.63
C LYS A 83 -3.95 16.37 17.09
N PHE A 84 -4.55 15.63 18.00
CA PHE A 84 -5.42 14.50 17.68
C PHE A 84 -6.73 14.66 18.43
N GLU A 85 -7.75 15.09 17.72
CA GLU A 85 -9.02 15.54 18.29
C GLU A 85 -10.20 14.87 17.59
N PHE A 86 -11.30 14.71 18.32
CA PHE A 86 -12.56 14.21 17.77
C PHE A 86 -13.40 15.43 17.40
N THR A 87 -13.61 15.66 16.12
CA THR A 87 -14.35 16.82 15.63
C THR A 87 -15.85 16.66 15.86
N GLU A 88 -16.56 17.77 15.94
CA GLU A 88 -18.04 17.81 16.04
C GLU A 88 -18.73 17.07 14.89
N THR A 89 -18.06 16.96 13.73
CA THR A 89 -18.50 16.17 12.58
C THR A 89 -18.40 14.65 12.77
N GLY A 90 -17.99 14.18 13.95
CA GLY A 90 -17.89 12.77 14.28
C GLY A 90 -16.64 12.08 13.74
N GLN A 91 -15.53 12.81 13.56
CA GLN A 91 -14.31 12.30 12.93
C GLN A 91 -13.10 12.44 13.85
N ALA A 92 -12.26 11.41 13.93
CA ALA A 92 -10.97 11.52 14.61
C ALA A 92 -9.92 12.11 13.65
N VAL A 93 -9.44 13.31 13.94
CA VAL A 93 -8.56 14.08 13.06
C VAL A 93 -7.19 14.25 13.71
N PHE A 94 -6.17 13.72 13.04
CA PHE A 94 -4.77 14.00 13.33
C PHE A 94 -4.28 15.09 12.37
N SER A 95 -4.03 16.29 12.88
CA SER A 95 -3.62 17.42 12.07
C SER A 95 -2.58 18.28 12.76
N GLY A 96 -1.83 19.03 11.97
CA GLY A 96 -0.80 19.88 12.49
C GLY A 96 0.09 20.46 11.41
N TYR A 97 1.18 21.07 11.85
CA TYR A 97 2.16 21.71 11.01
C TYR A 97 3.57 21.45 11.53
N VAL A 98 4.50 21.15 10.62
CA VAL A 98 5.92 20.88 10.94
C VAL A 98 6.82 21.89 10.21
N PHE A 99 7.30 22.90 10.94
CA PHE A 99 8.18 23.94 10.39
C PHE A 99 9.64 23.48 10.24
N THR A 100 10.14 22.69 11.20
CA THR A 100 11.56 22.35 11.33
C THR A 100 12.04 21.40 10.24
N ARG A 101 13.25 21.64 9.70
CA ARG A 101 13.89 20.69 8.78
C ARG A 101 14.26 19.42 9.53
N GLY A 102 13.79 18.27 9.04
CA GLY A 102 13.95 17.01 9.75
C GLY A 102 13.09 16.87 11.01
N GLY A 103 12.13 17.79 11.23
CA GLY A 103 11.06 17.60 12.20
C GLY A 103 10.07 16.55 11.74
N TYR A 104 9.51 15.82 12.69
CA TYR A 104 8.45 14.85 12.47
C TYR A 104 7.50 14.84 13.66
N VAL A 105 6.27 14.40 13.40
CA VAL A 105 5.25 14.24 14.44
C VAL A 105 4.67 12.84 14.36
N GLU A 106 4.33 12.30 15.51
CA GLU A 106 3.95 10.90 15.67
C GLU A 106 2.66 10.78 16.46
N LEU A 107 1.82 9.87 16.02
CA LEU A 107 0.65 9.42 16.75
C LEU A 107 0.88 7.96 17.12
N SER A 108 1.09 7.68 18.41
CA SER A 108 1.47 6.35 18.90
C SER A 108 0.44 5.78 19.86
N LYS A 109 0.16 4.47 19.77
CA LYS A 109 -0.70 3.75 20.72
C LYS A 109 -0.16 2.36 20.98
N LYS A 110 -0.10 2.00 22.27
CA LYS A 110 0.13 0.61 22.70
C LYS A 110 -1.14 -0.20 22.43
N LEU A 111 -1.02 -1.27 21.66
CA LEU A 111 -2.12 -2.13 21.25
C LEU A 111 -2.58 -2.96 22.45
N SER A 112 -3.85 -2.80 22.82
CA SER A 112 -4.50 -3.65 23.83
C SER A 112 -5.20 -4.80 23.13
N LEU A 113 -4.48 -5.90 22.89
CA LEU A 113 -5.05 -7.13 22.34
C LEU A 113 -5.61 -7.99 23.50
N PRO A 114 -6.78 -8.65 23.33
CA PRO A 114 -7.27 -9.65 24.28
C PRO A 114 -6.23 -10.73 24.60
N LEU A 115 -6.25 -11.25 25.82
CA LEU A 115 -5.37 -12.35 26.25
C LEU A 115 -5.49 -13.54 25.27
N GLY A 116 -4.34 -14.04 24.78
CA GLY A 116 -4.28 -15.12 23.78
C GLY A 116 -4.60 -14.71 22.34
N SER A 117 -4.75 -13.41 22.06
CA SER A 117 -4.86 -12.88 20.70
C SER A 117 -3.62 -12.10 20.29
N THR A 118 -3.01 -12.55 19.21
CA THR A 118 -1.74 -12.06 18.68
C THR A 118 -1.91 -11.73 17.20
N LEU A 119 -1.05 -10.84 16.69
CA LEU A 119 -1.17 -10.37 15.31
C LEU A 119 -0.57 -11.33 14.27
N ASP A 120 0.14 -12.38 14.70
CA ASP A 120 0.71 -13.45 13.87
C ASP A 120 -0.35 -14.20 13.03
N ARG A 121 -1.57 -14.34 13.54
CA ARG A 121 -2.70 -14.94 12.81
C ARG A 121 -3.21 -14.08 11.65
N TYR A 122 -2.67 -12.88 11.48
CA TYR A 122 -3.09 -11.90 10.49
C TYR A 122 -1.96 -11.65 9.50
N GLY A 123 -2.29 -11.48 8.21
CA GLY A 123 -1.31 -11.23 7.14
C GLY A 123 -0.94 -9.76 7.00
N GLY A 124 -1.59 -8.86 7.74
CA GLY A 124 -1.32 -7.43 7.71
C GLY A 124 -2.45 -6.57 8.25
N LEU A 125 -2.32 -5.26 8.06
CA LEU A 125 -3.25 -4.24 8.51
C LEU A 125 -4.05 -3.65 7.34
N VAL A 126 -5.28 -3.23 7.60
CA VAL A 126 -6.07 -2.35 6.73
C VAL A 126 -6.49 -1.13 7.50
N LEU A 127 -6.09 0.02 7.00
CA LEU A 127 -6.41 1.33 7.52
C LEU A 127 -7.37 2.02 6.57
N TYR A 128 -8.46 2.56 7.08
CA TYR A 128 -9.32 3.45 6.31
C TYR A 128 -9.12 4.88 6.80
N LEU A 129 -8.50 5.69 5.94
CA LEU A 129 -7.93 6.98 6.28
C LEU A 129 -8.36 8.05 5.26
N GLY A 130 -8.70 9.25 5.72
CA GLY A 130 -8.92 10.43 4.90
C GLY A 130 -7.69 11.33 4.93
N GLY A 131 -7.06 11.58 3.78
CA GLY A 131 -5.85 12.42 3.73
C GLY A 131 -6.05 13.72 2.97
N ASN A 132 -5.19 14.70 3.23
CA ASN A 132 -4.99 15.85 2.37
C ASN A 132 -3.99 15.56 1.22
N GLY A 133 -3.48 14.34 1.14
CA GLY A 133 -2.48 13.96 0.14
C GLY A 133 -1.08 13.82 0.69
N GLY A 134 -0.83 14.02 1.99
CA GLY A 134 0.47 13.84 2.66
C GLY A 134 1.04 12.40 2.59
N SER A 135 2.35 12.27 2.82
CA SER A 135 3.03 10.99 2.99
C SER A 135 3.20 10.72 4.48
N TYR A 136 2.89 9.50 4.91
CA TYR A 136 2.99 9.07 6.30
C TYR A 136 3.77 7.78 6.37
N VAL A 137 4.32 7.49 7.55
CA VAL A 137 5.06 6.27 7.82
C VAL A 137 4.37 5.54 8.95
N ILE A 138 3.98 4.30 8.71
CA ILE A 138 3.48 3.41 9.76
C ILE A 138 4.69 2.71 10.36
N ILE A 139 4.84 2.81 11.68
CA ILE A 139 5.96 2.29 12.43
C ILE A 139 5.42 1.38 13.54
N PRO A 140 5.33 0.06 13.31
CA PRO A 140 5.10 -0.88 14.40
C PRO A 140 6.39 -1.10 15.16
N GLU A 141 6.25 -1.19 16.48
CA GLU A 141 7.30 -1.57 17.41
C GLU A 141 7.05 -3.01 17.85
N ALA A 142 8.04 -3.87 17.65
CA ALA A 142 7.97 -5.29 17.99
C ALA A 142 9.10 -5.68 18.93
N GLY A 143 8.74 -6.37 20.03
CA GLY A 143 9.69 -6.81 21.04
C GLY A 143 8.97 -7.29 22.31
N PRO A 144 9.74 -7.69 23.33
CA PRO A 144 9.17 -8.08 24.62
C PRO A 144 8.36 -6.93 25.22
N SER A 145 7.07 -7.14 25.47
CA SER A 145 6.18 -6.09 25.97
C SER A 145 6.56 -5.56 27.36
N ALA A 146 7.38 -6.32 28.10
CA ALA A 146 7.92 -6.01 29.41
C ALA A 146 9.24 -5.20 29.36
N ASP A 147 9.99 -5.27 28.26
CA ASP A 147 11.26 -4.56 28.10
C ASP A 147 11.31 -3.84 26.75
N THR A 148 10.93 -2.56 26.77
CA THR A 148 10.95 -1.69 25.59
C THR A 148 12.36 -1.35 25.11
N THR A 149 13.42 -1.69 25.85
CA THR A 149 14.80 -1.41 25.41
C THR A 149 15.25 -2.37 24.30
N GLN A 150 14.66 -3.56 24.25
CA GLN A 150 14.92 -4.57 23.22
C GLN A 150 13.95 -4.51 22.03
N SER A 151 12.99 -3.57 22.09
CA SER A 151 12.06 -3.32 21.00
C SER A 151 12.78 -2.90 19.73
N LYS A 152 12.36 -3.50 18.61
CA LYS A 152 12.80 -3.15 17.27
C LYS A 152 11.71 -2.35 16.57
N LEU A 153 12.14 -1.36 15.79
CA LEU A 153 11.25 -0.49 15.03
C LEU A 153 11.28 -0.94 13.57
N TYR A 154 10.10 -0.98 12.96
CA TYR A 154 9.94 -1.27 11.55
C TYR A 154 9.17 -0.13 10.90
N PHE A 155 9.35 0.09 9.60
CA PHE A 155 8.64 1.14 8.90
C PHE A 155 8.00 0.64 7.61
N PHE A 156 6.84 1.21 7.31
CA PHE A 156 6.17 1.09 6.01
C PHE A 156 5.62 2.44 5.60
N ARG A 157 5.90 2.87 4.36
CA ARG A 157 5.49 4.19 3.87
C ARG A 157 4.15 4.11 3.17
N ILE A 158 3.25 5.03 3.53
CA ILE A 158 1.95 5.21 2.91
C ILE A 158 1.85 6.60 2.30
N ASN A 159 1.24 6.69 1.13
CA ASN A 159 0.91 7.96 0.51
C ASN A 159 -0.61 8.11 0.52
N THR A 160 -1.10 9.18 1.14
CA THR A 160 -2.52 9.51 1.07
C THR A 160 -2.79 10.32 -0.20
N LYS A 161 -4.05 10.34 -0.63
CA LYS A 161 -4.57 11.27 -1.65
C LYS A 161 -5.61 12.15 -0.98
N VAL A 162 -6.06 13.20 -1.67
CA VAL A 162 -7.20 14.01 -1.22
C VAL A 162 -8.43 13.11 -1.11
N GLY A 163 -9.02 13.04 0.08
CA GLY A 163 -10.20 12.21 0.38
C GLY A 163 -9.87 10.86 1.03
N PHE A 164 -10.88 10.01 1.17
CA PHE A 164 -10.77 8.72 1.85
C PHE A 164 -10.15 7.64 0.97
N CYS A 165 -9.27 6.85 1.57
CA CYS A 165 -8.50 5.78 0.96
C CYS A 165 -8.40 4.58 1.91
N ARG A 166 -8.57 3.36 1.39
CA ARG A 166 -8.25 2.13 2.13
C ARG A 166 -6.81 1.74 1.80
N VAL A 167 -5.97 1.72 2.82
CA VAL A 167 -4.56 1.34 2.71
C VAL A 167 -4.37 -0.04 3.32
N ARG A 168 -3.97 -1.00 2.49
CA ARG A 168 -3.61 -2.35 2.91
C ARG A 168 -2.10 -2.43 3.11
N VAL A 169 -1.68 -2.93 4.26
CA VAL A 169 -0.29 -2.98 4.69
C VAL A 169 0.05 -4.41 5.11
N PRO A 170 0.62 -5.23 4.22
CA PRO A 170 1.10 -6.57 4.56
C PRO A 170 2.22 -6.51 5.60
N PHE A 171 2.27 -7.46 6.53
CA PHE A 171 3.36 -7.50 7.51
C PHE A 171 4.73 -7.75 6.86
N SER A 172 4.76 -8.53 5.77
CA SER A 172 5.98 -8.77 4.97
C SER A 172 6.52 -7.52 4.23
N SER A 173 5.72 -6.45 4.14
CA SER A 173 6.14 -5.21 3.50
C SER A 173 6.88 -4.26 4.44
N PHE A 174 6.86 -4.51 5.75
CA PHE A 174 7.64 -3.72 6.68
C PHE A 174 9.13 -3.98 6.50
N ARG A 175 9.93 -2.94 6.73
CA ARG A 175 11.39 -3.01 6.73
C ARG A 175 11.89 -2.58 8.09
N PRO A 176 12.91 -3.24 8.64
CA PRO A 176 13.48 -2.80 9.90
C PRO A 176 14.11 -1.42 9.74
N VAL A 177 14.02 -0.58 10.78
CA VAL A 177 14.66 0.74 10.79
C VAL A 177 16.18 0.60 10.86
N LYS A 178 16.67 -0.37 11.64
CA LYS A 178 18.08 -0.76 11.64
C LYS A 178 18.26 -1.92 10.66
N PRO A 179 19.14 -1.82 9.64
CA PRO A 179 19.30 -2.86 8.64
C PRO A 179 19.65 -4.25 9.19
N ASP A 180 20.32 -4.31 10.34
CA ASP A 180 20.78 -5.56 10.97
C ASP A 180 19.68 -6.33 11.73
N ASP A 181 18.51 -5.70 11.92
CA ASP A 181 17.39 -6.33 12.61
C ASP A 181 16.68 -7.38 11.72
N PRO A 182 16.17 -8.48 12.31
CA PRO A 182 15.44 -9.51 11.57
C PRO A 182 14.13 -8.97 10.96
N PRO A 183 13.48 -9.71 10.04
CA PRO A 183 12.15 -9.37 9.54
C PRO A 183 11.11 -9.22 10.66
N LEU A 184 10.07 -8.42 10.42
CA LEU A 184 9.00 -8.15 11.38
C LEU A 184 8.29 -9.45 11.80
N ASP A 185 8.38 -9.76 13.09
CA ASP A 185 7.53 -10.76 13.74
C ASP A 185 6.25 -10.10 14.26
N ALA A 186 5.12 -10.45 13.64
CA ALA A 186 3.81 -9.92 14.02
C ALA A 186 3.36 -10.38 15.41
N PHE A 187 3.88 -11.49 15.94
CA PHE A 187 3.57 -11.96 17.30
C PHE A 187 4.02 -10.96 18.37
N LEU A 188 5.17 -10.31 18.14
CA LEU A 188 5.82 -9.41 19.10
C LEU A 188 5.37 -7.94 18.98
N VAL A 189 4.46 -7.62 18.06
CA VAL A 189 4.00 -6.24 17.85
C VAL A 189 3.15 -5.79 19.02
N HIS A 190 3.60 -4.75 19.73
CA HIS A 190 2.90 -4.21 20.89
C HIS A 190 2.49 -2.75 20.73
N THR A 191 3.17 -1.96 19.91
CA THR A 191 2.86 -0.53 19.70
C THR A 191 2.77 -0.20 18.22
N LEU A 192 1.79 0.62 17.86
CA LEU A 192 1.59 1.14 16.52
C LEU A 192 1.76 2.65 16.51
N THR A 193 2.68 3.13 15.68
CA THR A 193 2.97 4.55 15.50
C THR A 193 2.71 4.97 14.05
N ILE A 194 2.14 6.16 13.87
CA ILE A 194 1.96 6.79 12.57
C ILE A 194 2.70 8.12 12.60
N ARG A 195 3.72 8.24 11.76
CA ARG A 195 4.61 9.40 11.68
C ARG A 195 4.29 10.21 10.42
N PHE A 196 4.19 11.52 10.57
CA PHE A 196 4.23 12.46 9.45
C PHE A 196 5.61 13.13 9.38
N GLU A 197 6.19 13.15 8.18
CA GLU A 197 7.48 13.77 7.89
C GLU A 197 7.34 14.62 6.62
N PRO A 198 7.59 15.95 6.69
CA PRO A 198 7.55 16.82 5.52
C PRO A 198 8.64 16.42 4.53
N ARG A 199 8.24 15.97 3.33
CA ARG A 199 9.18 15.69 2.24
C ARG A 199 9.06 16.73 1.15
N ARG A 200 10.22 17.13 0.58
CA ARG A 200 10.27 17.91 -0.67
C ARG A 200 9.62 17.09 -1.78
N ARG A 201 8.37 17.42 -2.08
CA ARG A 201 7.73 16.97 -3.32
C ARG A 201 8.25 17.84 -4.45
N ARG A 202 8.65 17.22 -5.56
CA ARG A 202 8.70 17.97 -6.83
C ARG A 202 7.26 18.40 -7.12
N PRO A 203 6.98 19.67 -7.43
CA PRO A 203 5.67 20.09 -7.88
C PRO A 203 5.30 19.22 -9.08
N ILE A 204 4.21 18.46 -8.96
CA ILE A 204 3.58 17.85 -10.13
C ILE A 204 2.83 19.00 -10.79
N GLU A 205 3.31 19.48 -11.93
CA GLU A 205 2.58 20.43 -12.76
C GLU A 205 1.25 19.78 -13.16
N GLY A 206 0.18 20.21 -12.49
CA GLY A 206 -1.15 19.67 -12.68
C GLY A 206 -2.17 20.54 -11.97
N SER A 207 -2.88 21.35 -12.77
CA SER A 207 -4.15 22.06 -12.53
C SER A 207 -4.37 22.74 -11.17
N ALA A 208 -4.55 24.06 -11.23
CA ALA A 208 -4.98 24.94 -10.15
C ALA A 208 -5.99 24.30 -9.17
N GLY A 209 -5.48 23.91 -8.01
CA GLY A 209 -6.23 23.54 -6.81
C GLY A 209 -5.32 23.82 -5.62
N MET A 210 -5.83 24.52 -4.62
CA MET A 210 -5.12 25.08 -3.45
C MET A 210 -3.72 24.49 -3.23
N LYS A 211 -2.67 25.31 -3.37
CA LYS A 211 -1.30 24.97 -2.97
C LYS A 211 -1.30 24.61 -1.48
N GLN A 212 -1.51 23.34 -1.16
CA GLN A 212 -1.39 22.88 0.22
C GLN A 212 0.09 22.92 0.60
N ASP A 213 0.36 23.55 1.73
CA ASP A 213 1.72 23.61 2.25
C ASP A 213 2.20 22.18 2.55
N PRO A 214 3.31 21.71 1.96
CA PRO A 214 3.83 20.36 2.19
C PRO A 214 4.20 20.09 3.66
N ARG A 215 4.25 21.12 4.51
CA ARG A 215 4.48 21.04 5.95
C ARG A 215 3.21 20.85 6.78
N SER A 216 2.05 21.15 6.20
CA SER A 216 0.76 20.93 6.82
C SER A 216 0.27 19.51 6.54
N PHE A 217 -0.33 18.88 7.55
CA PHE A 217 -0.90 17.56 7.40
C PHE A 217 -2.27 17.48 8.06
N LYS A 218 -3.12 16.66 7.45
CA LYS A 218 -4.43 16.29 7.98
C LYS A 218 -4.69 14.84 7.59
N LEU A 219 -4.87 14.01 8.61
CA LEU A 219 -5.18 12.60 8.51
C LEU A 219 -6.39 12.28 9.37
N ILE A 220 -7.47 11.87 8.73
CA ILE A 220 -8.73 11.49 9.36
C ILE A 220 -8.72 9.97 9.50
N PHE A 221 -9.01 9.48 10.69
CA PHE A 221 -9.05 8.05 10.99
C PHE A 221 -10.49 7.56 11.10
N GLU A 222 -10.81 6.46 10.43
CA GLU A 222 -12.10 5.80 10.60
C GLU A 222 -11.97 4.42 11.28
N TYR A 223 -11.08 3.56 10.78
CA TYR A 223 -10.74 2.31 11.44
C TYR A 223 -9.37 1.76 11.05
N ILE A 224 -8.84 0.94 11.96
CA ILE A 224 -7.67 0.08 11.77
C ILE A 224 -8.10 -1.34 12.08
N LYS A 225 -7.87 -2.26 11.14
CA LYS A 225 -8.23 -3.68 11.25
C LYS A 225 -7.03 -4.55 10.89
N ALA A 226 -6.91 -5.71 11.52
CA ALA A 226 -6.00 -6.76 11.07
C ALA A 226 -6.72 -7.72 10.11
N LEU A 227 -6.07 -8.07 9.01
CA LEU A 227 -6.59 -8.98 7.99
C LEU A 227 -6.08 -10.40 8.24
N HIS A 228 -6.97 -11.38 8.28
CA HIS A 228 -6.57 -12.76 8.55
C HIS A 228 -5.74 -13.34 7.39
N THR A 229 -4.80 -14.24 7.68
CA THR A 229 -4.13 -15.06 6.66
C THR A 229 -5.14 -16.08 6.12
N GLY A 230 -5.80 -15.79 5.00
CA GLY A 230 -6.76 -16.70 4.38
C GLY A 230 -6.93 -16.47 2.88
N GLN A 231 -7.76 -17.30 2.22
CA GLN A 231 -8.20 -17.07 0.84
C GLN A 231 -9.06 -15.80 0.78
N GLU A 232 -8.40 -14.67 0.63
CA GLU A 232 -9.05 -13.40 0.34
C GLU A 232 -9.18 -13.19 -1.16
N THR A 233 -10.10 -12.31 -1.56
CA THR A 233 -10.28 -11.94 -2.95
C THR A 233 -8.99 -11.31 -3.47
N TYR A 234 -8.43 -11.97 -4.47
CA TYR A 234 -7.19 -11.56 -5.11
C TYR A 234 -7.48 -11.19 -6.57
N PHE A 235 -7.02 -10.02 -6.98
CA PHE A 235 -7.18 -9.50 -8.33
C PHE A 235 -5.87 -9.47 -9.05
N ILE A 236 -5.86 -9.98 -10.28
CA ILE A 236 -4.75 -9.78 -11.20
C ILE A 236 -5.21 -8.76 -12.23
N LEU A 237 -4.53 -7.62 -12.25
CA LEU A 237 -4.78 -6.55 -13.22
C LEU A 237 -3.69 -6.56 -14.27
N VAL A 238 -4.06 -6.89 -15.49
CA VAL A 238 -3.19 -6.74 -16.66
C VAL A 238 -3.30 -5.30 -17.17
N SER A 239 -2.23 -4.54 -16.92
CA SER A 239 -2.06 -3.15 -17.38
C SER A 239 -1.19 -3.13 -18.64
N CYS A 240 -0.44 -2.07 -18.90
CA CYS A 240 0.51 -2.01 -20.00
C CYS A 240 1.67 -1.03 -19.71
N THR A 241 2.82 -1.28 -20.32
CA THR A 241 3.99 -0.37 -20.30
C THR A 241 3.81 0.81 -21.28
N GLY A 242 2.84 0.71 -22.19
CA GLY A 242 2.56 1.70 -23.24
C GLY A 242 3.49 1.61 -24.45
N LEU A 243 4.37 0.60 -24.50
CA LEU A 243 5.12 0.23 -25.71
C LEU A 243 4.20 -0.66 -26.58
N GLY A 244 4.08 -0.34 -27.87
CA GLY A 244 3.11 -0.98 -28.78
C GLY A 244 1.77 -0.25 -28.93
N VAL A 245 1.51 0.82 -28.15
CA VAL A 245 0.32 1.68 -28.33
C VAL A 245 0.66 2.82 -29.29
N LYS A 246 -0.23 3.07 -30.27
CA LYS A 246 -0.09 4.18 -31.23
C LYS A 246 0.19 5.52 -30.50
N PRO A 247 1.19 6.32 -30.94
CA PRO A 247 1.65 7.51 -30.21
C PRO A 247 0.51 8.49 -29.91
N ASN A 248 -0.39 8.71 -30.86
CA ASN A 248 -1.53 9.64 -30.73
C ASN A 248 -2.53 9.26 -29.62
N ARG A 249 -2.60 7.98 -29.21
CA ARG A 249 -3.51 7.50 -28.15
C ARG A 249 -2.77 7.03 -26.91
N ARG A 250 -1.44 6.99 -26.95
CA ARG A 250 -0.59 6.44 -25.90
C ARG A 250 -0.83 7.11 -24.56
N GLU A 251 -0.90 8.43 -24.56
CA GLU A 251 -1.11 9.20 -23.33
C GLU A 251 -2.49 8.96 -22.72
N GLN A 252 -3.54 8.94 -23.56
CA GLN A 252 -4.90 8.65 -23.13
C GLN A 252 -5.01 7.24 -22.51
N VAL A 253 -4.43 6.23 -23.16
CA VAL A 253 -4.44 4.83 -22.67
C VAL A 253 -3.66 4.71 -21.36
N LEU A 254 -2.46 5.27 -21.29
CA LEU A 254 -1.63 5.22 -20.09
C LEU A 254 -2.29 5.93 -18.92
N LYS A 255 -2.93 7.08 -19.16
CA LYS A 255 -3.69 7.80 -18.13
C LYS A 255 -4.85 6.93 -17.60
N ALA A 256 -5.61 6.29 -18.48
CA ALA A 256 -6.71 5.41 -18.10
C ALA A 256 -6.24 4.17 -17.33
N LYS A 257 -5.22 3.48 -17.82
CA LYS A 257 -4.65 2.28 -17.17
C LYS A 257 -4.04 2.61 -15.81
N ARG A 258 -3.28 3.70 -15.68
CA ARG A 258 -2.74 4.17 -14.39
C ARG A 258 -3.85 4.51 -13.40
N ALA A 259 -4.93 5.17 -13.84
CA ALA A 259 -6.07 5.48 -12.98
C ALA A 259 -6.83 4.22 -12.52
N SER A 260 -6.90 3.17 -13.35
CA SER A 260 -7.42 1.86 -12.96
C SER A 260 -6.52 1.18 -11.93
N GLU A 261 -5.20 1.13 -12.16
CA GLU A 261 -4.24 0.61 -11.18
C GLU A 261 -4.35 1.34 -9.83
N ASP A 262 -4.44 2.66 -9.85
CA ASP A 262 -4.61 3.48 -8.66
C ASP A 262 -5.95 3.25 -7.95
N SER A 263 -6.99 2.86 -8.68
CA SER A 263 -8.29 2.51 -8.09
C SER A 263 -8.23 1.13 -7.43
N LEU A 264 -7.56 0.16 -8.05
CA LEU A 264 -7.30 -1.14 -7.46
C LEU A 264 -6.45 -1.02 -6.18
N ARG A 265 -5.38 -0.20 -6.21
CA ARG A 265 -4.55 0.10 -5.03
C ARG A 265 -5.36 0.70 -3.87
N ARG A 266 -6.34 1.56 -4.18
CA ARG A 266 -7.23 2.21 -3.19
C ARG A 266 -8.36 1.32 -2.68
N SER A 267 -8.68 0.25 -3.39
CA SER A 267 -9.78 -0.64 -3.00
C SER A 267 -9.50 -1.35 -1.67
N GLY A 268 -8.22 -1.62 -1.36
CA GLY A 268 -7.80 -2.43 -0.22
C GLY A 268 -7.95 -3.94 -0.44
N LEU A 269 -8.32 -4.37 -1.67
CA LEU A 269 -8.32 -5.77 -2.08
C LEU A 269 -6.88 -6.25 -2.29
N GLY A 270 -6.65 -7.55 -2.12
CA GLY A 270 -5.36 -8.13 -2.53
C GLY A 270 -5.25 -8.03 -4.04
N TYR A 271 -4.12 -7.54 -4.55
CA TYR A 271 -3.95 -7.35 -5.99
C TYR A 271 -2.55 -7.67 -6.46
N THR A 272 -2.40 -7.94 -7.76
CA THR A 272 -1.12 -7.92 -8.48
C THR A 272 -1.31 -7.22 -9.81
N VAL A 273 -0.44 -6.25 -10.09
CA VAL A 273 -0.45 -5.53 -11.37
C VAL A 273 0.67 -6.07 -12.25
N ILE A 274 0.29 -6.61 -13.39
CA ILE A 274 1.22 -7.12 -14.40
C ILE A 274 1.21 -6.14 -15.56
N ARG A 275 2.38 -5.59 -15.90
CA ARG A 275 2.55 -4.67 -17.04
C ARG A 275 3.34 -5.35 -18.15
N PRO A 276 2.68 -6.03 -19.10
CA PRO A 276 3.36 -6.61 -20.24
C PRO A 276 3.96 -5.54 -21.17
N GLY A 277 5.03 -5.94 -21.86
CA GLY A 277 5.54 -5.29 -23.07
C GLY A 277 4.56 -5.41 -24.26
N PRO A 278 5.00 -5.07 -25.49
CA PRO A 278 4.21 -5.29 -26.68
C PRO A 278 3.75 -6.74 -26.79
N LEU A 279 2.45 -6.96 -27.02
CA LEU A 279 1.89 -8.31 -27.13
C LEU A 279 2.11 -8.86 -28.53
N MET A 280 2.55 -10.11 -28.61
CA MET A 280 2.78 -10.85 -29.86
C MET A 280 1.84 -12.07 -29.90
N GLU A 281 1.29 -12.37 -31.08
CA GLU A 281 0.50 -13.58 -31.34
C GLU A 281 1.42 -14.73 -31.79
N GLU A 282 2.41 -15.06 -30.97
CA GLU A 282 3.29 -16.21 -31.17
C GLU A 282 2.93 -17.32 -30.17
N PRO A 283 3.14 -18.61 -30.52
CA PRO A 283 3.00 -19.68 -29.55
C PRO A 283 3.93 -19.42 -28.36
N GLY A 284 3.45 -19.68 -27.14
CA GLY A 284 4.19 -19.44 -25.91
C GLY A 284 5.52 -20.19 -25.94
N ASP A 285 6.61 -19.44 -25.89
CA ASP A 285 7.96 -19.97 -25.79
C ASP A 285 8.30 -19.80 -24.31
N GLN A 286 8.49 -20.88 -23.55
CA GLN A 286 8.71 -20.88 -22.08
C GLN A 286 10.03 -20.19 -21.64
N ARG A 287 10.49 -19.20 -22.40
CA ARG A 287 11.74 -18.49 -22.24
C ARG A 287 11.67 -17.51 -21.09
N ALA A 288 12.80 -17.41 -20.41
CA ALA A 288 12.98 -16.72 -19.15
C ALA A 288 12.35 -15.31 -19.16
N LEU A 289 11.49 -15.09 -18.18
CA LEU A 289 10.73 -13.86 -18.00
C LEU A 289 11.51 -12.93 -17.09
N ILE A 290 11.72 -11.67 -17.51
CA ILE A 290 12.34 -10.68 -16.63
C ILE A 290 11.25 -10.06 -15.74
N PHE A 291 11.38 -10.27 -14.43
CA PHE A 291 10.68 -9.48 -13.42
C PHE A 291 11.56 -8.29 -13.05
N VAL A 292 11.32 -7.11 -13.63
CA VAL A 292 12.03 -5.90 -13.20
C VAL A 292 11.16 -5.13 -12.21
N ASP A 293 11.63 -5.04 -10.97
CA ASP A 293 11.10 -4.10 -9.98
C ASP A 293 11.51 -2.68 -10.38
N GLN A 294 10.53 -1.77 -10.40
CA GLN A 294 10.68 -0.32 -10.44
C GLN A 294 11.63 0.28 -11.52
N GLY A 295 11.05 0.62 -12.68
CA GLY A 295 11.46 1.82 -13.42
C GLY A 295 12.23 1.62 -14.73
N ASN A 296 12.73 0.42 -15.04
CA ASN A 296 13.33 0.17 -16.35
C ASN A 296 12.27 -0.19 -17.40
N LYS A 297 12.38 0.46 -18.57
CA LYS A 297 11.51 0.26 -19.73
C LYS A 297 11.88 -1.08 -20.38
N ILE A 298 11.08 -2.12 -20.13
CA ILE A 298 11.19 -3.37 -20.90
C ILE A 298 10.75 -3.05 -22.33
N SER A 299 11.68 -3.11 -23.28
CA SER A 299 11.44 -2.84 -24.71
C SER A 299 10.99 -4.07 -25.51
N GLN A 300 10.97 -5.24 -24.89
CA GLN A 300 10.81 -6.53 -25.59
C GLN A 300 9.36 -7.02 -25.55
N GLY A 301 8.93 -7.63 -26.66
CA GLY A 301 7.60 -8.21 -26.79
C GLY A 301 7.43 -9.47 -25.96
N ILE A 302 6.18 -9.84 -25.67
CA ILE A 302 5.81 -11.05 -24.94
C ILE A 302 4.59 -11.70 -25.58
N SER A 303 4.52 -13.03 -25.59
CA SER A 303 3.36 -13.72 -26.15
C SER A 303 2.14 -13.59 -25.23
N CYS A 304 0.94 -13.60 -25.82
CA CYS A 304 -0.30 -13.65 -25.04
C CYS A 304 -0.39 -14.90 -24.15
N ALA A 305 0.19 -16.03 -24.58
CA ALA A 305 0.21 -17.27 -23.83
C ALA A 305 1.08 -17.16 -22.58
N ASP A 306 2.29 -16.59 -22.69
CA ASP A 306 3.21 -16.42 -21.56
C ASP A 306 2.62 -15.45 -20.53
N VAL A 307 1.93 -14.39 -20.97
CA VAL A 307 1.22 -13.47 -20.06
C VAL A 307 0.12 -14.20 -19.28
N ALA A 308 -0.62 -15.11 -19.93
CA ALA A 308 -1.65 -15.90 -19.27
C ALA A 308 -1.04 -16.81 -18.18
N ASP A 309 0.06 -17.51 -18.51
CA ASP A 309 0.77 -18.36 -17.56
C ASP A 309 1.32 -17.59 -16.36
N ILE A 310 1.85 -16.39 -16.57
CA ILE A 310 2.29 -15.51 -15.48
C ILE A 310 1.12 -15.11 -14.60
N CYS A 311 -0.04 -14.80 -15.19
CA CYS A 311 -1.23 -14.49 -14.41
C CYS A 311 -1.65 -15.69 -13.54
N VAL A 312 -1.61 -16.90 -14.07
CA VAL A 312 -1.93 -18.11 -13.30
C VAL A 312 -0.89 -18.33 -12.19
N LYS A 313 0.41 -18.22 -12.49
CA LYS A 313 1.48 -18.36 -11.48
C LYS A 313 1.36 -17.31 -10.37
N ALA A 314 1.09 -16.06 -10.72
CA ALA A 314 0.90 -14.97 -9.75
C ALA A 314 -0.37 -15.14 -8.89
N LEU A 315 -1.34 -15.96 -9.32
CA LEU A 315 -2.52 -16.30 -8.52
C LEU A 315 -2.15 -17.21 -7.34
N HIS A 316 -1.27 -18.17 -7.57
CA HIS A 316 -0.85 -19.15 -6.59
C HIS A 316 0.32 -18.66 -5.73
N ASP A 317 1.15 -17.76 -6.26
CA ASP A 317 2.29 -17.22 -5.54
C ASP A 317 1.91 -16.06 -4.60
N SER A 318 1.98 -16.32 -3.30
CA SER A 318 1.73 -15.32 -2.25
C SER A 318 2.75 -14.16 -2.24
N THR A 319 3.94 -14.35 -2.80
CA THR A 319 4.99 -13.32 -2.84
C THR A 319 4.69 -12.19 -3.83
N THR A 320 3.84 -12.46 -4.83
CA THR A 320 3.44 -11.46 -5.83
C THR A 320 2.40 -10.48 -5.29
N ARG A 321 1.77 -10.79 -4.16
CA ARG A 321 0.66 -10.00 -3.61
C ARG A 321 1.06 -8.56 -3.30
N ASN A 322 0.20 -7.64 -3.72
CA ASN A 322 0.32 -6.18 -3.64
C ASN A 322 1.56 -5.63 -4.34
N LYS A 323 2.12 -6.36 -5.32
CA LYS A 323 3.23 -5.90 -6.14
C LYS A 323 2.76 -5.48 -7.53
N SER A 324 3.57 -4.63 -8.15
CA SER A 324 3.40 -4.23 -9.54
C SER A 324 4.72 -4.48 -10.25
N PHE A 325 4.74 -5.36 -11.25
CA PHE A 325 5.96 -5.67 -12.00
C PHE A 325 5.71 -5.60 -13.50
N ASN A 326 6.78 -5.32 -14.23
CA ASN A 326 6.77 -5.33 -15.68
C ASN A 326 7.23 -6.70 -16.17
N VAL A 327 6.66 -7.20 -17.27
CA VAL A 327 7.02 -8.50 -17.85
C VAL A 327 7.36 -8.35 -19.34
N GLY A 328 8.36 -9.11 -19.79
CA GLY A 328 8.76 -9.26 -21.17
C GLY A 328 9.67 -10.48 -21.36
N ASN A 329 9.84 -10.92 -22.60
CA ASN A 329 10.77 -12.00 -22.93
C ASN A 329 12.23 -11.52 -22.83
N ILE A 330 13.17 -12.46 -22.69
CA ILE A 330 14.61 -12.23 -22.85
C ILE A 330 15.01 -12.55 -24.29
N VAL A 331 15.60 -11.59 -25.00
CA VAL A 331 16.51 -11.89 -26.11
C VAL A 331 17.85 -12.29 -25.50
N THR A 332 18.28 -13.53 -25.73
CA THR A 332 19.64 -14.00 -25.41
C THR A 332 20.66 -13.15 -26.17
N GLN A 333 21.13 -12.07 -25.57
CA GLN A 333 22.43 -11.50 -25.87
C GLN A 333 23.24 -11.51 -24.58
N ASN A 334 24.05 -12.56 -24.44
CA ASN A 334 25.25 -12.68 -23.61
C ASN A 334 25.34 -11.79 -22.37
N PHE A 335 24.47 -12.01 -21.39
CA PHE A 335 24.70 -11.55 -20.02
C PHE A 335 24.63 -12.73 -19.07
N ILE A 336 25.73 -12.91 -18.34
CA ILE A 336 25.98 -13.99 -17.38
C ILE A 336 24.82 -14.05 -16.36
N PRO A 337 24.15 -15.19 -16.19
CA PRO A 337 23.00 -15.30 -15.30
C PRO A 337 23.46 -15.40 -13.84
N SER A 338 23.15 -14.38 -13.02
CA SER A 338 23.05 -14.54 -11.56
C SER A 338 21.58 -14.58 -11.16
N MET A 339 20.96 -15.76 -11.24
CA MET A 339 19.84 -16.22 -10.40
C MET A 339 19.40 -17.58 -10.95
N ALA A 340 20.15 -18.61 -10.55
CA ALA A 340 19.63 -19.96 -10.54
C ALA A 340 18.81 -20.17 -9.25
N ALA A 341 17.79 -21.02 -9.40
CA ALA A 341 17.14 -21.82 -8.37
C ALA A 341 16.11 -21.14 -7.44
N LEU A 342 14.85 -21.20 -7.86
CA LEU A 342 13.77 -21.68 -6.99
C LEU A 342 13.00 -22.78 -7.72
N THR A 343 13.58 -23.99 -7.72
CA THR A 343 12.87 -25.26 -7.88
C THR A 343 13.72 -26.38 -7.26
N GLU A 344 13.06 -27.18 -6.41
CA GLU A 344 13.44 -28.51 -5.88
C GLU A 344 14.55 -28.56 -4.81
N THR A 345 14.16 -28.60 -3.54
CA THR A 345 13.98 -29.82 -2.71
C THR A 345 13.19 -29.49 -1.46
#